data_AF-A0A813F2W3-F1
#
_entry.id   AF-A0A813F2W3-F1
#
_cell.length_a   1.000
_cell.length_b   1.000
_cell.length_c   1.000
_cell.angle_alpha   90.00
_cell.angle_beta   90.00
_cell.angle_gamma   90.00
#
_symmetry.space_group_name_H-M   'P 1'
#
loop_
_entity.id
_entity.type
_entity.pdbx_description
1 polymer ?
#
loop_
_entity_poly.entity_id
_entity_poly.type
_entity_poly.pdbx_seq_one_letter_code
_entity_poly.pdbx_strand_id
1 'polypeptide(L)'
;MLPLDTNEPSRGSHIAAASLQDDGEADEDQQLQQQLQQQLQQQLQQQEQEEQQCVQRWDSAVSVADLVEGQAVSGTIDLEVRSYGSSGPWLVERYLKCFSSSEKASGTNDSQDLQPISPAAEGSPDVAANLFVLNEGTIGHPQLCRRPCIFFASGHCAVGVGCGFCHFGHKQRVPHLDRRNRDTLMKIQPGVRLGLLLPILERQLTVSGLMEHASELLGLLGKIVAVDPVAGQKLKPDRELNRLKSAMRKLPVSSILSWVTSVKHSDNAAASSAEDVPLPGEDDAGEEGRPPACCGEEVVAAIARLRSCATQPDLDMAEVQQGSSQQSRPVLQQQSSGDLTFLI
;
A
#
# COMPACT_ATOMS: atom_id res chain seq x y z
N MET A 1 12.62 -21.51 62.73
CA MET A 1 13.05 -22.89 63.07
C MET A 1 12.47 -23.83 62.03
N LEU A 2 13.28 -24.20 61.03
CA LEU A 2 13.08 -25.35 60.14
C LEU A 2 14.48 -25.93 59.85
N PRO A 3 14.62 -27.25 59.72
CA PRO A 3 15.91 -27.92 59.85
C PRO A 3 16.70 -27.95 58.53
N LEU A 4 18.01 -27.86 58.71
CA LEU A 4 19.06 -28.21 57.75
C LEU A 4 19.06 -29.72 57.56
N ASP A 5 18.92 -30.22 56.34
CA ASP A 5 19.27 -31.59 55.99
C ASP A 5 20.47 -31.57 55.04
N THR A 6 21.63 -31.73 55.67
CA THR A 6 22.90 -32.12 55.07
C THR A 6 22.88 -33.62 54.81
N ASN A 7 22.98 -34.05 53.55
CA ASN A 7 23.32 -35.44 53.25
C ASN A 7 24.04 -35.55 51.90
N GLU A 8 25.35 -35.27 51.91
CA GLU A 8 26.26 -35.67 50.83
C GLU A 8 26.88 -37.04 51.16
N PRO A 9 26.66 -38.08 50.35
CA PRO A 9 27.40 -39.31 50.48
C PRO A 9 28.77 -39.17 49.80
N SER A 10 29.79 -39.05 50.64
CA SER A 10 31.19 -39.27 50.30
C SER A 10 31.37 -40.72 49.82
N ARG A 11 31.47 -40.92 48.50
CA ARG A 11 31.93 -42.16 47.89
C ARG A 11 33.19 -41.88 47.09
N GLY A 12 34.31 -41.97 47.80
CA GLY A 12 35.61 -42.19 47.19
C GLY A 12 35.57 -43.51 46.41
N SER A 13 35.72 -43.40 45.10
CA SER A 13 36.06 -44.52 44.22
C SER A 13 37.28 -44.08 43.43
N HIS A 14 38.43 -44.58 43.87
CA HIS A 14 39.67 -44.55 43.12
C HIS A 14 39.48 -45.40 41.87
N ILE A 15 39.01 -44.76 40.79
CA ILE A 15 39.08 -45.33 39.45
C ILE A 15 40.40 -44.85 38.87
N ALA A 16 41.29 -45.80 38.61
CA ALA A 16 42.56 -45.56 37.93
C ALA A 16 42.30 -44.83 36.62
N ALA A 17 42.80 -43.60 36.53
CA ALA A 17 42.80 -42.79 35.32
C ALA A 17 43.71 -43.46 34.27
N ALA A 18 43.12 -44.33 33.47
CA ALA A 18 43.66 -44.66 32.16
C ALA A 18 43.46 -43.41 31.29
N SER A 19 44.50 -42.57 31.22
CA SER A 19 44.66 -41.54 30.18
C SER A 19 44.70 -42.24 28.81
N LEU A 20 43.52 -42.53 28.26
CA LEU A 20 43.34 -42.69 26.83
C LEU A 20 43.41 -41.27 26.25
N GLN A 21 44.52 -41.00 25.57
CA GLN A 21 44.70 -39.80 24.77
C GLN A 21 43.70 -39.87 23.61
N ASP A 22 42.61 -39.13 23.75
CA ASP A 22 41.59 -38.96 22.72
C ASP A 22 42.04 -37.85 21.77
N ASP A 23 43.13 -38.11 21.05
CA ASP A 23 43.75 -37.14 20.13
C ASP A 23 42.95 -37.03 18.81
N GLY A 24 41.79 -37.68 18.70
CA GLY A 24 40.98 -37.73 17.46
C GLY A 24 39.85 -36.69 17.37
N GLU A 25 39.32 -36.19 18.49
CA GLU A 25 38.13 -35.33 18.51
C GLU A 25 38.42 -33.89 18.03
N ALA A 26 39.66 -33.41 18.22
CA ALA A 26 40.07 -32.07 17.80
C ALA A 26 40.14 -31.89 16.27
N ASP A 27 40.45 -32.96 15.52
CA ASP A 27 40.54 -32.91 14.06
C ASP A 27 39.14 -32.89 13.40
N GLU A 28 38.15 -33.54 14.00
CA GLU A 28 36.77 -33.55 13.49
C GLU A 28 36.10 -32.17 13.64
N ASP A 29 36.28 -31.52 14.78
CA ASP A 29 35.78 -30.16 15.02
C ASP A 29 36.39 -29.14 14.06
N GLN A 30 37.70 -29.27 13.78
CA GLN A 30 38.37 -28.39 12.83
C GLN A 30 37.86 -28.58 11.39
N GLN A 31 37.58 -29.82 10.99
CA GLN A 31 36.98 -30.13 9.69
C GLN A 31 35.56 -29.58 9.57
N LEU A 32 34.73 -29.75 10.61
CA LEU A 32 33.38 -29.21 10.67
C LEU A 32 33.37 -27.68 10.57
N GLN A 33 34.28 -27.02 11.29
CA GLN A 33 34.39 -25.56 11.25
C GLN A 33 34.82 -25.07 9.86
N GLN A 34 35.75 -25.77 9.20
CA GLN A 34 36.17 -25.46 7.84
C GLN A 34 35.04 -25.67 6.83
N GLN A 35 34.26 -26.74 6.98
CA GLN A 35 33.10 -27.02 6.12
C GLN A 35 32.01 -25.96 6.26
N LEU A 36 31.71 -25.53 7.49
CA LEU A 36 30.74 -24.47 7.76
C LEU A 36 31.19 -23.13 7.15
N GLN A 37 32.48 -22.81 7.24
CA GLN A 37 33.04 -21.60 6.65
C GLN A 37 32.94 -21.62 5.11
N GLN A 38 33.20 -22.77 4.48
CA GLN A 38 33.00 -22.93 3.04
C GLN A 38 31.54 -22.79 2.62
N GLN A 39 30.59 -23.36 3.37
CA GLN A 39 29.16 -23.19 3.09
C GLN A 39 28.72 -21.73 3.20
N LEU A 40 29.17 -21.01 4.22
CA LEU A 40 28.84 -19.59 4.38
C LEU A 40 29.39 -18.75 3.22
N GLN A 41 30.61 -19.05 2.76
CA GLN A 41 31.22 -18.35 1.64
C GLN A 41 30.48 -18.61 0.32
N GLN A 42 29.99 -19.84 0.10
CA GLN A 42 29.15 -20.17 -1.05
C GLN A 42 27.81 -19.43 -1.02
N GLN A 43 27.16 -19.31 0.15
CA GLN A 43 25.91 -18.56 0.28
C GLN A 43 26.08 -17.07 -0.03
N LEU A 44 27.18 -16.46 0.45
CA LEU A 44 27.47 -15.06 0.16
C LEU A 44 27.71 -14.82 -1.34
N GLN A 45 28.49 -15.70 -2.00
CA GLN A 45 28.70 -15.61 -3.45
C GLN A 45 27.40 -15.77 -4.24
N GLN A 46 26.50 -16.66 -3.80
CA GLN A 46 25.19 -16.83 -4.44
C GLN A 46 24.33 -15.56 -4.29
N GLN A 47 24.32 -14.94 -3.11
CA GLN A 47 23.60 -13.70 -2.87
C GLN A 47 24.15 -12.55 -3.73
N GLU A 48 25.48 -12.39 -3.85
CA GLU A 48 26.11 -11.38 -4.72
C GLU A 48 25.75 -11.61 -6.20
N GLN A 49 25.68 -12.87 -6.66
CA GLN A 49 25.26 -13.18 -8.03
C GLN A 49 23.79 -12.83 -8.28
N GLU A 50 22.89 -13.11 -7.32
CA GLU A 50 21.48 -12.74 -7.43
C GLU A 50 21.28 -11.22 -7.46
N GLU A 51 22.04 -10.47 -6.66
CA GLU A 51 22.03 -8.99 -6.71
C GLU A 51 22.54 -8.46 -8.05
N GLN A 52 23.64 -9.00 -8.58
CA GLN A 52 24.16 -8.61 -9.90
C GLN A 52 23.16 -8.93 -11.02
N GLN A 53 22.50 -10.08 -10.99
CA GLN A 53 21.44 -10.44 -11.95
C GLN A 53 20.23 -9.50 -11.85
N CYS A 54 19.88 -9.08 -10.64
CA CYS A 54 18.83 -8.09 -10.43
C CYS A 54 19.20 -6.75 -11.09
N VAL A 55 20.41 -6.23 -10.86
CA VAL A 55 20.89 -4.97 -11.47
C VAL A 55 20.91 -5.07 -12.99
N GLN A 56 21.45 -6.14 -13.57
CA GLN A 56 21.46 -6.34 -15.03
C GLN A 56 20.06 -6.38 -15.64
N ARG A 57 19.09 -6.97 -14.92
CA ARG A 57 17.68 -7.01 -15.35
C ARG A 57 17.04 -5.62 -15.34
N TRP A 58 17.44 -4.77 -14.39
CA TRP A 58 17.00 -3.37 -14.33
C TRP A 58 17.62 -2.53 -15.45
N ASP A 59 18.95 -2.61 -15.67
CA ASP A 59 19.63 -1.87 -16.74
C ASP A 59 19.09 -2.22 -18.14
N SER A 60 18.78 -3.51 -18.36
CA SER A 60 18.16 -3.97 -19.61
C SER A 60 16.74 -3.41 -19.82
N ALA A 61 16.01 -3.11 -18.74
CA ALA A 61 14.68 -2.50 -18.83
C ALA A 61 14.77 -1.00 -19.14
N VAL A 62 15.81 -0.31 -18.65
CA VAL A 62 16.04 1.12 -18.92
C VAL A 62 16.54 1.36 -20.35
N SER A 63 17.41 0.48 -20.89
CA SER A 63 17.92 0.63 -22.27
C SER A 63 16.86 0.51 -23.36
N VAL A 64 15.67 -0.04 -23.07
CA VAL A 64 14.55 -0.08 -24.01
C VAL A 64 13.79 1.26 -24.06
N ALA A 65 13.88 2.07 -23.00
CA ALA A 65 13.19 3.36 -22.91
C ALA A 65 13.87 4.45 -23.77
N ASP A 66 15.21 4.42 -23.90
CA ASP A 66 15.97 5.48 -24.59
C ASP A 66 15.84 5.47 -26.13
N LEU A 67 15.19 4.47 -26.73
CA LEU A 67 15.09 4.33 -28.19
C LEU A 67 13.82 4.93 -28.82
N VAL A 68 12.92 5.55 -28.03
CA VAL A 68 11.58 5.96 -28.50
C VAL A 68 11.33 7.48 -28.50
N GLU A 69 12.24 8.33 -27.99
CA GLU A 69 12.06 9.80 -27.89
C GLU A 69 12.27 10.59 -29.21
N GLY A 70 11.57 10.22 -30.28
CA GLY A 70 11.89 10.76 -31.62
C GLY A 70 10.76 11.16 -32.55
N GLN A 71 9.56 11.55 -32.10
CA GLN A 71 8.57 12.17 -33.02
C GLN A 71 7.46 12.97 -32.31
N ALA A 72 7.47 14.29 -32.49
CA ALA A 72 6.45 15.21 -31.98
C ALA A 72 5.40 15.53 -33.07
N VAL A 73 4.12 15.42 -32.75
CA VAL A 73 3.02 15.94 -33.61
C VAL A 73 2.08 16.79 -32.78
N SER A 74 1.96 18.07 -33.17
CA SER A 74 1.18 19.10 -32.49
C SER A 74 -0.19 19.27 -33.14
N GLY A 75 -1.27 19.20 -32.38
CA GLY A 75 -2.62 19.54 -32.84
C GLY A 75 -3.54 19.91 -31.67
N THR A 76 -3.98 21.17 -31.63
CA THR A 76 -4.96 21.72 -30.67
C THR A 76 -6.37 21.64 -31.25
N ILE A 77 -7.35 21.16 -30.48
CA ILE A 77 -8.78 21.18 -30.84
C ILE A 77 -9.59 21.77 -29.67
N ASP A 78 -10.40 22.78 -29.97
CA ASP A 78 -11.35 23.43 -29.07
C ASP A 78 -12.67 22.62 -28.96
N LEU A 79 -13.24 22.52 -27.75
CA LEU A 79 -14.48 21.80 -27.47
C LEU A 79 -15.46 22.65 -26.63
N GLU A 80 -16.64 22.91 -27.19
CA GLU A 80 -17.80 23.46 -26.47
C GLU A 80 -18.59 22.35 -25.76
N VAL A 81 -18.90 22.57 -24.48
CA VAL A 81 -19.59 21.62 -23.59
C VAL A 81 -21.10 21.88 -23.59
N ARG A 82 -21.91 20.85 -23.86
CA ARG A 82 -23.35 20.83 -23.54
C ARG A 82 -23.73 19.59 -22.72
N SER A 83 -24.48 19.85 -21.65
CA SER A 83 -24.98 18.92 -20.63
C SER A 83 -26.33 18.31 -21.04
N TYR A 84 -26.49 16.99 -20.90
CA TYR A 84 -27.80 16.35 -20.79
C TYR A 84 -27.77 15.14 -19.85
N GLY A 85 -28.91 14.90 -19.19
CA GLY A 85 -29.05 13.98 -18.06
C GLY A 85 -29.92 12.74 -18.29
N SER A 86 -29.98 11.96 -17.20
CA SER A 86 -30.95 10.93 -16.81
C SER A 86 -31.01 9.61 -17.58
N SER A 87 -30.57 8.52 -16.91
CA SER A 87 -31.29 7.23 -16.68
C SER A 87 -30.26 6.14 -16.26
N GLY A 88 -30.50 5.18 -15.37
CA GLY A 88 -31.70 4.71 -14.68
C GLY A 88 -31.36 3.81 -13.46
N PRO A 89 -32.35 3.24 -12.75
CA PRO A 89 -32.24 2.85 -11.34
C PRO A 89 -32.25 1.33 -11.13
N TRP A 90 -31.13 0.73 -10.72
CA TRP A 90 -31.12 -0.66 -10.22
C TRP A 90 -30.08 -0.95 -9.13
N LEU A 91 -29.35 0.06 -8.64
CA LEU A 91 -28.31 -0.11 -7.62
C LEU A 91 -28.51 0.71 -6.32
N VAL A 92 -29.57 1.53 -6.23
CA VAL A 92 -29.76 2.50 -5.14
C VAL A 92 -30.52 1.91 -3.92
N GLU A 93 -31.23 0.79 -4.07
CA GLU A 93 -32.20 0.37 -3.04
C GLU A 93 -31.58 -0.25 -1.77
N ARG A 94 -30.28 -0.60 -1.77
CA ARG A 94 -29.63 -1.22 -0.60
C ARG A 94 -28.80 -0.26 0.26
N TYR A 95 -28.53 0.97 -0.19
CA TYR A 95 -27.65 1.91 0.52
C TYR A 95 -28.36 3.06 1.25
N LEU A 96 -29.66 3.31 0.99
CA LEU A 96 -30.39 4.42 1.61
C LEU A 96 -31.01 4.10 2.99
N LYS A 97 -30.93 2.87 3.50
CA LYS A 97 -31.64 2.49 4.75
C LYS A 97 -30.96 2.97 6.06
N CYS A 98 -29.86 3.73 5.99
CA CYS A 98 -29.14 4.23 7.17
C CYS A 98 -29.16 5.77 7.32
N PHE A 99 -29.92 6.53 6.52
CA PHE A 99 -29.85 7.99 6.56
C PHE A 99 -31.22 8.70 6.46
N SER A 100 -32.25 8.14 7.11
CA SER A 100 -33.56 8.80 7.22
C SER A 100 -33.89 9.08 8.68
N SER A 101 -33.37 10.20 9.21
CA SER A 101 -33.98 10.94 10.32
C SER A 101 -33.43 12.37 10.28
N SER A 102 -34.35 13.35 10.29
CA SER A 102 -34.15 14.79 10.03
C SER A 102 -34.12 15.07 8.52
N GLU A 103 -35.08 15.77 7.89
CA GLU A 103 -35.79 16.97 8.31
C GLU A 103 -37.24 17.01 7.79
N LYS A 104 -38.08 17.78 8.49
CA LYS A 104 -39.47 18.10 8.18
C LYS A 104 -39.56 19.48 7.51
N ALA A 105 -40.64 19.66 6.72
CA ALA A 105 -41.28 20.92 6.29
C ALA A 105 -40.61 21.67 5.12
N SER A 106 -41.31 22.34 4.18
CA SER A 106 -42.74 22.51 3.84
C SER A 106 -42.83 23.39 2.56
N GLY A 107 -43.94 23.29 1.81
CA GLY A 107 -44.47 24.32 0.87
C GLY A 107 -44.14 24.11 -0.61
N THR A 108 -45.00 23.49 -1.44
CA THR A 108 -46.24 23.94 -2.15
C THR A 108 -46.03 24.79 -3.40
N ASN A 109 -46.59 24.26 -4.51
CA ASN A 109 -47.02 24.87 -5.79
C ASN A 109 -45.89 25.37 -6.72
N ASP A 110 -45.89 25.10 -8.02
CA ASP A 110 -46.98 25.41 -8.95
C ASP A 110 -46.86 24.59 -10.25
N SER A 111 -48.00 24.25 -10.84
CA SER A 111 -48.13 23.48 -12.07
C SER A 111 -48.05 24.39 -13.28
N GLN A 112 -47.13 24.11 -14.21
CA GLN A 112 -47.28 24.55 -15.60
C GLN A 112 -46.91 23.46 -16.59
N ASP A 113 -47.78 23.38 -17.60
CA ASP A 113 -47.80 22.53 -18.79
C ASP A 113 -46.45 22.43 -19.49
N LEU A 114 -46.02 21.19 -19.75
CA LEU A 114 -45.02 20.88 -20.77
C LEU A 114 -45.64 20.00 -21.84
N GLN A 115 -45.67 20.53 -23.06
CA GLN A 115 -46.12 19.83 -24.25
C GLN A 115 -45.16 18.68 -24.63
N PRO A 116 -45.67 17.62 -25.31
CA PRO A 116 -44.85 16.51 -25.75
C PRO A 116 -44.10 16.89 -27.04
N ILE A 117 -42.77 16.99 -26.95
CA ILE A 117 -41.90 17.12 -28.11
C ILE A 117 -41.51 15.70 -28.55
N SER A 118 -41.94 15.32 -29.76
CA SER A 118 -41.61 14.03 -30.39
C SER A 118 -40.11 13.91 -30.71
N PRO A 119 -39.47 12.75 -30.43
CA PRO A 119 -38.08 12.51 -30.80
C PRO A 119 -37.99 11.79 -32.15
N ALA A 120 -37.44 12.47 -33.16
CA ALA A 120 -37.09 11.85 -34.44
C ALA A 120 -35.76 12.44 -34.93
N ALA A 121 -34.66 11.93 -34.37
CA ALA A 121 -33.33 12.06 -34.94
C ALA A 121 -32.52 10.83 -34.52
N GLU A 122 -32.57 9.80 -35.36
CA GLU A 122 -31.69 8.64 -35.32
C GLU A 122 -30.28 9.10 -35.72
N GLY A 123 -29.56 9.68 -34.74
CA GLY A 123 -28.15 10.04 -34.84
C GLY A 123 -27.31 8.92 -34.24
N SER A 124 -26.38 8.40 -35.05
CA SER A 124 -25.42 7.33 -34.76
C SER A 124 -24.93 7.26 -33.29
N PRO A 125 -25.04 6.10 -32.60
CA PRO A 125 -24.59 5.90 -31.21
C PRO A 125 -23.08 5.67 -31.06
N ASP A 126 -22.29 5.82 -32.12
CA ASP A 126 -20.89 5.40 -32.09
C ASP A 126 -19.95 6.53 -31.65
N VAL A 127 -19.16 6.22 -30.62
CA VAL A 127 -17.99 6.97 -30.14
C VAL A 127 -18.25 8.24 -29.32
N ALA A 128 -19.25 8.26 -28.44
CA ALA A 128 -19.16 9.07 -27.22
C ALA A 128 -18.02 8.49 -26.37
N ALA A 129 -16.79 8.90 -26.70
CA ALA A 129 -15.58 8.56 -25.98
C ALA A 129 -15.89 8.76 -24.49
N ASN A 130 -15.67 7.71 -23.70
CA ASN A 130 -15.56 7.78 -22.24
C ASN A 130 -14.40 8.73 -21.92
N LEU A 131 -14.62 10.03 -22.08
CA LEU A 131 -13.72 11.07 -21.63
C LEU A 131 -13.82 10.99 -20.11
N PHE A 132 -12.97 10.14 -19.56
CA PHE A 132 -12.76 10.02 -18.14
C PHE A 132 -12.44 11.42 -17.64
N VAL A 133 -13.41 12.01 -16.97
CA VAL A 133 -13.28 13.36 -16.44
C VAL A 133 -12.24 13.28 -15.32
N LEU A 134 -11.04 13.78 -15.62
CA LEU A 134 -10.00 13.98 -14.61
C LEU A 134 -10.54 14.98 -13.58
N ASN A 135 -10.57 14.55 -12.33
CA ASN A 135 -10.95 15.36 -11.18
C ASN A 135 -9.92 15.21 -10.06
N GLU A 136 -10.00 16.08 -9.04
CA GLU A 136 -9.08 16.03 -7.90
C GLU A 136 -9.07 14.65 -7.20
N GLY A 137 -10.20 13.96 -7.18
CA GLY A 137 -10.32 12.62 -6.60
C GLY A 137 -9.62 11.51 -7.39
N THR A 138 -9.40 11.70 -8.70
CA THR A 138 -8.68 10.76 -9.57
C THR A 138 -7.16 10.86 -9.43
N ILE A 139 -6.64 11.90 -8.78
CA ILE A 139 -5.20 12.12 -8.58
C ILE A 139 -4.57 10.94 -7.81
N GLY A 140 -3.60 10.26 -8.45
CA GLY A 140 -2.93 9.06 -7.94
C GLY A 140 -3.66 7.72 -8.16
N HIS A 141 -4.64 7.62 -9.06
CA HIS A 141 -5.27 6.34 -9.37
C HIS A 141 -4.26 5.33 -9.96
N PRO A 142 -4.28 4.03 -9.61
CA PRO A 142 -5.25 3.33 -8.75
C PRO A 142 -4.88 3.24 -7.26
N GLN A 143 -3.62 3.52 -6.88
CA GLN A 143 -3.10 3.21 -5.54
C GLN A 143 -3.33 4.32 -4.50
N LEU A 144 -3.32 5.56 -4.96
CA LEU A 144 -3.26 6.78 -4.15
C LEU A 144 -4.47 7.70 -4.31
N CYS A 145 -5.39 7.37 -5.23
CA CYS A 145 -6.61 8.14 -5.45
C CYS A 145 -7.50 8.18 -4.21
N ARG A 146 -8.43 9.14 -4.23
CA ARG A 146 -9.46 9.24 -3.18
C ARG A 146 -10.46 8.09 -3.30
N ARG A 147 -11.36 7.99 -2.32
CA ARG A 147 -12.44 7.00 -2.32
C ARG A 147 -13.25 7.09 -3.63
N PRO A 148 -13.71 5.96 -4.21
CA PRO A 148 -14.60 5.98 -5.37
C PRO A 148 -15.86 6.78 -5.11
N CYS A 149 -16.25 7.59 -6.10
CA CYS A 149 -17.49 8.34 -6.09
C CYS A 149 -18.69 7.39 -6.26
N ILE A 150 -19.54 7.30 -5.23
CA ILE A 150 -20.71 6.41 -5.26
C ILE A 150 -21.75 6.83 -6.30
N PHE A 151 -21.86 8.14 -6.58
CA PHE A 151 -22.80 8.68 -7.56
C PHE A 151 -22.31 8.41 -8.98
N PHE A 152 -21.02 8.63 -9.24
CA PHE A 152 -20.43 8.29 -10.54
C PHE A 152 -20.50 6.78 -10.80
N ALA A 153 -20.20 5.96 -9.79
CA ALA A 153 -20.35 4.51 -9.89
C ALA A 153 -21.81 4.05 -10.14
N SER A 154 -22.80 4.90 -9.83
CA SER A 154 -24.22 4.66 -10.11
C SER A 154 -24.65 5.20 -11.48
N GLY A 155 -23.73 5.76 -12.27
CA GLY A 155 -23.94 6.22 -13.64
C GLY A 155 -23.86 7.74 -13.82
N HIS A 156 -24.03 8.55 -12.78
CA HIS A 156 -23.99 10.00 -12.92
C HIS A 156 -23.62 10.71 -11.61
N CYS A 157 -22.60 11.59 -11.67
CA CYS A 157 -22.26 12.51 -10.59
C CYS A 157 -22.57 13.95 -11.01
N ALA A 158 -23.52 14.59 -10.33
CA ALA A 158 -23.93 15.96 -10.63
C ALA A 158 -22.82 17.01 -10.41
N VAL A 159 -21.79 16.70 -9.60
CA VAL A 159 -20.66 17.61 -9.31
C VAL A 159 -19.65 17.63 -10.47
N GLY A 160 -19.60 16.59 -11.31
CA GLY A 160 -18.70 16.52 -12.46
C GLY A 160 -17.21 16.63 -12.08
N VAL A 161 -16.50 17.53 -12.77
CA VAL A 161 -15.06 17.82 -12.57
C VAL A 161 -14.71 18.28 -11.15
N GLY A 162 -15.66 18.92 -10.44
CA GLY A 162 -15.45 19.42 -9.08
C GLY A 162 -15.58 18.34 -8.00
N CYS A 163 -15.87 17.10 -8.38
CA CYS A 163 -16.04 16.03 -7.41
C CYS A 163 -14.70 15.67 -6.77
N GLY A 164 -14.63 15.78 -5.45
CA GLY A 164 -13.46 15.36 -4.67
C GLY A 164 -13.30 13.84 -4.53
N PHE A 165 -14.09 13.02 -5.23
CA PHE A 165 -14.03 11.56 -5.20
C PHE A 165 -13.61 10.99 -6.55
N CYS A 166 -12.96 9.83 -6.54
CA CYS A 166 -12.44 9.22 -7.76
C CYS A 166 -13.58 8.79 -8.69
N HIS A 167 -13.52 9.22 -9.95
CA HIS A 167 -14.46 8.83 -11.01
C HIS A 167 -13.94 7.66 -11.87
N PHE A 168 -12.77 7.10 -11.57
CA PHE A 168 -12.27 5.96 -12.36
C PHE A 168 -12.93 4.65 -11.93
N GLY A 169 -12.98 3.70 -12.86
CA GLY A 169 -13.56 2.38 -12.61
C GLY A 169 -12.73 1.59 -11.60
N HIS A 170 -13.27 1.39 -10.40
CA HIS A 170 -12.64 0.54 -9.38
C HIS A 170 -13.16 -0.89 -9.49
N LYS A 171 -12.32 -1.80 -10.03
CA LYS A 171 -12.69 -3.21 -10.26
C LYS A 171 -13.04 -3.96 -8.98
N GLN A 172 -12.55 -3.52 -7.83
CA GLN A 172 -12.70 -4.23 -6.57
C GLN A 172 -13.05 -3.28 -5.42
N ARG A 173 -13.96 -3.73 -4.55
CA ARG A 173 -14.21 -3.05 -3.28
C ARG A 173 -12.92 -3.05 -2.48
N VAL A 174 -12.43 -1.85 -2.18
CA VAL A 174 -11.24 -1.67 -1.34
C VAL A 174 -11.42 -2.46 -0.04
N PRO A 175 -10.48 -3.35 0.31
CA PRO A 175 -10.56 -4.08 1.57
C PRO A 175 -10.54 -3.07 2.71
N HIS A 176 -11.47 -3.23 3.64
CA HIS A 176 -11.51 -2.43 4.85
C HIS A 176 -10.95 -3.26 6.01
N LEU A 177 -10.26 -2.60 6.93
CA LEU A 177 -9.94 -3.22 8.21
C LEU A 177 -11.24 -3.55 8.95
N ASP A 178 -11.34 -4.79 9.44
CA ASP A 178 -12.45 -5.18 10.31
C ASP A 178 -12.44 -4.33 11.60
N ARG A 179 -13.56 -4.35 12.34
CA ARG A 179 -13.69 -3.56 13.57
C ARG A 179 -12.58 -3.89 14.58
N ARG A 180 -12.27 -5.19 14.77
CA ARG A 180 -11.25 -5.64 15.72
C ARG A 180 -9.86 -5.12 15.38
N ASN A 181 -9.45 -5.20 14.11
CA ASN A 181 -8.16 -4.70 13.63
C ASN A 181 -8.05 -3.18 13.78
N ARG A 182 -9.14 -2.43 13.54
CA ARG A 182 -9.16 -0.98 13.79
C ARG A 182 -9.01 -0.67 15.27
N ASP A 183 -9.73 -1.38 16.14
CA ASP A 183 -9.65 -1.20 17.59
C ASP A 183 -8.24 -1.54 18.10
N THR A 184 -7.64 -2.65 17.64
CA THR A 184 -6.25 -3.01 17.95
C THR A 184 -5.28 -1.92 17.48
N LEU A 185 -5.45 -1.42 16.25
CA LEU A 185 -4.59 -0.37 15.71
C LEU A 185 -4.69 0.93 16.51
N MET A 186 -5.90 1.33 16.92
CA MET A 186 -6.13 2.52 17.74
C MET A 186 -5.54 2.41 19.15
N LYS A 187 -5.47 1.19 19.71
CA LYS A 187 -4.84 0.93 21.01
C LYS A 187 -3.31 0.98 20.97
N ILE A 188 -2.69 0.77 19.81
CA ILE A 188 -1.24 0.86 19.65
C ILE A 188 -0.83 2.33 19.70
N GLN A 189 0.20 2.64 20.51
CA GLN A 189 0.78 3.98 20.63
C GLN A 189 1.22 4.50 19.25
N PRO A 190 1.06 5.81 18.97
CA PRO A 190 1.35 6.36 17.64
C PRO A 190 2.74 6.04 17.07
N GLY A 191 3.82 6.15 17.84
CA GLY A 191 5.17 5.81 17.37
C GLY A 191 5.31 4.35 16.95
N VAL A 192 4.85 3.45 17.82
CA VAL A 192 4.83 2.00 17.55
C VAL A 192 3.96 1.67 16.33
N ARG A 193 2.83 2.38 16.17
CA ARG A 193 1.95 2.25 15.01
C ARG A 193 2.67 2.66 13.73
N LEU A 194 3.42 3.76 13.77
CA LEU A 194 4.18 4.21 12.61
C LEU A 194 5.31 3.22 12.26
N GLY A 195 6.05 2.74 13.27
CA GLY A 195 7.07 1.69 13.09
C GLY A 195 6.49 0.38 12.54
N LEU A 196 5.23 0.06 12.85
CA LEU A 196 4.51 -1.07 12.27
C LEU A 196 4.13 -0.84 10.79
N LEU A 197 3.69 0.36 10.46
CA LEU A 197 3.15 0.72 9.14
C LEU A 197 4.24 0.96 8.09
N LEU A 198 5.36 1.56 8.50
CA LEU A 198 6.44 1.96 7.60
C LEU A 198 6.96 0.82 6.69
N PRO A 199 7.36 -0.37 7.20
CA PRO A 199 7.84 -1.46 6.34
C PRO A 199 6.76 -2.06 5.44
N ILE A 200 5.48 -1.90 5.80
CA ILE A 200 4.36 -2.32 4.95
C ILE A 200 4.19 -1.31 3.81
N LEU A 201 4.27 -0.02 4.12
CA LEU A 201 4.16 1.07 3.17
C LEU A 201 5.29 1.04 2.14
N GLU A 202 6.54 0.89 2.58
CA GLU A 202 7.72 0.73 1.71
C GLU A 202 7.50 -0.39 0.70
N ARG A 203 7.17 -1.59 1.17
CA ARG A 203 6.92 -2.75 0.31
C ARG A 203 5.81 -2.47 -0.72
N GLN A 204 4.73 -1.81 -0.33
CA GLN A 204 3.64 -1.51 -1.27
C GLN A 204 4.02 -0.47 -2.29
N LEU A 205 4.79 0.55 -1.90
CA LEU A 205 5.30 1.56 -2.82
C LEU A 205 6.31 0.95 -3.80
N THR A 206 7.16 0.02 -3.36
CA THR A 206 8.05 -0.76 -4.24
C THR A 206 7.26 -1.56 -5.26
N VAL A 207 6.27 -2.35 -4.81
CA VAL A 207 5.43 -3.16 -5.71
C VAL A 207 4.62 -2.29 -6.68
N SER A 208 4.32 -1.05 -6.31
CA SER A 208 3.56 -0.11 -7.14
C SER A 208 4.43 0.74 -8.07
N GLY A 209 5.77 0.61 -8.04
CA GLY A 209 6.66 1.47 -8.82
C GLY A 209 6.70 2.94 -8.35
N LEU A 210 6.31 3.21 -7.10
CA LEU A 210 6.18 4.57 -6.56
C LEU A 210 7.33 4.95 -5.60
N MET A 211 8.40 4.15 -5.53
CA MET A 211 9.48 4.37 -4.56
C MET A 211 10.23 5.68 -4.78
N GLU A 212 10.54 6.02 -6.03
CA GLU A 212 11.29 7.25 -6.36
C GLU A 212 10.54 8.48 -5.85
N HIS A 213 9.25 8.55 -6.18
CA HIS A 213 8.34 9.62 -5.76
C HIS A 213 8.06 9.63 -4.25
N ALA A 214 8.16 8.49 -3.57
CA ALA A 214 7.85 8.36 -2.16
C ALA A 214 9.08 8.46 -1.25
N SER A 215 10.29 8.56 -1.80
CA SER A 215 11.56 8.62 -1.05
C SER A 215 11.57 9.73 0.01
N GLU A 216 11.11 10.92 -0.36
CA GLU A 216 10.98 12.07 0.54
C GLU A 216 10.02 11.77 1.70
N LEU A 217 8.83 11.24 1.39
CA LEU A 217 7.82 10.88 2.39
C LEU A 217 8.35 9.81 3.36
N LEU A 218 8.98 8.76 2.84
CA LEU A 218 9.56 7.69 3.64
C LEU A 218 10.69 8.21 4.54
N GLY A 219 11.52 9.14 4.03
CA GLY A 219 12.54 9.82 4.81
C GLY A 219 11.96 10.62 5.98
N LEU A 220 10.87 11.36 5.76
CA LEU A 220 10.17 12.10 6.83
C LEU A 220 9.58 11.15 7.88
N LEU A 221 8.90 10.09 7.46
CA LEU A 221 8.32 9.10 8.38
C LEU A 221 9.41 8.37 9.17
N GLY A 222 10.53 8.03 8.52
CA GLY A 222 11.69 7.41 9.17
C GLY A 222 12.31 8.31 10.25
N LYS A 223 12.43 9.61 9.99
CA LYS A 223 12.87 10.60 11.00
C LYS A 223 11.92 10.64 12.20
N ILE A 224 10.60 10.64 11.97
CA ILE A 224 9.61 10.63 13.06
C ILE A 224 9.75 9.36 13.91
N VAL A 225 9.94 8.20 13.28
CA VAL A 225 10.18 6.93 13.99
C VAL A 225 11.51 6.96 14.76
N ALA A 226 12.56 7.59 14.23
CA ALA A 226 13.86 7.67 14.88
C ALA A 226 13.86 8.57 16.13
N VAL A 227 13.03 9.61 16.14
CA VAL A 227 12.90 10.54 17.28
C VAL A 227 12.06 9.95 18.42
N ASP A 228 11.09 9.10 18.12
CA ASP A 228 10.27 8.45 19.14
C ASP A 228 10.97 7.19 19.69
N PRO A 229 11.50 7.21 20.94
CA PRO A 229 12.22 6.07 21.50
C PRO A 229 11.32 4.83 21.65
N VAL A 230 10.00 5.02 21.68
CA VAL A 230 9.04 3.92 21.79
C VAL A 230 8.76 3.28 20.43
N ALA A 231 8.91 4.00 19.33
CA ALA A 231 8.71 3.46 17.99
C ALA A 231 9.71 2.34 17.63
N GLY A 232 10.90 2.36 18.24
CA GLY A 232 11.91 1.31 18.10
C GLY A 232 11.68 0.05 18.97
N GLN A 233 10.70 0.07 19.88
CA GLN A 233 10.46 -1.08 20.75
C GLN A 233 9.88 -2.24 19.94
N LYS A 234 10.60 -3.38 19.95
CA LYS A 234 10.11 -4.63 19.36
C LYS A 234 8.86 -5.06 20.12
N LEU A 235 7.70 -4.86 19.51
CA LEU A 235 6.47 -5.47 19.98
C LEU A 235 6.66 -6.98 20.03
N LYS A 236 6.31 -7.58 21.17
CA LYS A 236 6.29 -9.05 21.28
C LYS A 236 5.37 -9.60 20.18
N PRO A 237 5.80 -10.63 19.44
CA PRO A 237 5.01 -11.19 18.37
C PRO A 237 3.71 -11.77 18.96
N ASP A 238 2.62 -11.03 18.77
CA ASP A 238 1.28 -11.44 19.13
C ASP A 238 0.55 -11.95 17.87
N ARG A 239 -0.26 -12.99 18.03
CA ARG A 239 -1.17 -13.48 17.00
C ARG A 239 -2.07 -12.36 16.49
N GLU A 240 -2.49 -11.43 17.35
CA GLU A 240 -3.29 -10.27 16.94
C GLU A 240 -2.50 -9.31 16.04
N LEU A 241 -1.25 -9.02 16.38
CA LEU A 241 -0.37 -8.15 15.60
C LEU A 241 -0.07 -8.74 14.23
N ASN A 242 0.17 -10.05 14.15
CA ASN A 242 0.40 -10.74 12.88
C ASN A 242 -0.86 -10.75 11.99
N ARG A 243 -2.05 -10.89 12.58
CA ARG A 243 -3.32 -10.75 11.87
C ARG A 243 -3.51 -9.33 11.34
N LEU A 244 -3.21 -8.31 12.14
CA LEU A 244 -3.26 -6.90 11.74
C LEU A 244 -2.31 -6.62 10.58
N LYS A 245 -1.03 -7.03 10.68
CA LYS A 245 -0.04 -6.92 9.58
C LYS A 245 -0.54 -7.56 8.29
N SER A 246 -1.11 -8.75 8.39
CA SER A 246 -1.65 -9.49 7.24
C SER A 246 -2.84 -8.79 6.59
N ALA A 247 -3.70 -8.14 7.39
CA ALA A 247 -4.80 -7.33 6.89
C ALA A 247 -4.31 -6.04 6.22
N MET A 248 -3.32 -5.36 6.82
CA MET A 248 -2.76 -4.11 6.30
C MET A 248 -2.07 -4.27 4.96
N ARG A 249 -1.36 -5.38 4.73
CA ARG A 249 -0.74 -5.69 3.42
C ARG A 249 -1.73 -5.74 2.26
N LYS A 250 -3.01 -5.97 2.54
CA LYS A 250 -4.07 -6.04 1.52
C LYS A 250 -4.70 -4.67 1.24
N LEU A 251 -4.49 -3.68 2.10
CA LEU A 251 -5.04 -2.33 1.92
C LEU A 251 -4.31 -1.61 0.78
N PRO A 252 -4.95 -0.69 0.06
CA PRO A 252 -4.25 0.20 -0.85
C PRO A 252 -3.40 1.20 -0.08
N VAL A 253 -2.36 1.73 -0.75
CA VAL A 253 -1.42 2.71 -0.20
C VAL A 253 -2.16 3.91 0.40
N SER A 254 -3.18 4.44 -0.30
CA SER A 254 -4.02 5.55 0.18
C SER A 254 -4.65 5.30 1.57
N SER A 255 -5.07 4.06 1.84
CA SER A 255 -5.68 3.70 3.12
C SER A 255 -4.63 3.63 4.23
N ILE A 256 -3.43 3.10 3.94
CA ILE A 256 -2.32 3.09 4.90
C ILE A 256 -1.89 4.52 5.25
N LEU A 257 -1.76 5.40 4.26
CA LEU A 257 -1.39 6.80 4.47
C LEU A 257 -2.43 7.58 5.31
N SER A 258 -3.71 7.25 5.17
CA SER A 258 -4.76 7.80 6.03
C SER A 258 -4.53 7.46 7.51
N TRP A 259 -4.07 6.23 7.80
CA TRP A 259 -3.72 5.83 9.17
C TRP A 259 -2.46 6.50 9.71
N VAL A 260 -1.47 6.75 8.85
CA VAL A 260 -0.26 7.49 9.21
C VAL A 260 -0.58 8.94 9.56
N THR A 261 -1.45 9.60 8.80
CA THR A 261 -1.81 11.00 9.00
C THR A 261 -2.80 11.24 10.15
N SER A 262 -3.61 10.23 10.52
CA SER A 262 -4.59 10.31 11.62
C SER A 262 -3.98 10.41 13.02
N VAL A 263 -2.65 10.37 13.16
CA VAL A 263 -1.94 10.39 14.44
C VAL A 263 -2.16 11.68 15.25
N LYS A 264 -2.64 12.77 14.64
CA LYS A 264 -2.59 14.13 15.20
C LYS A 264 -3.57 14.50 16.34
N HIS A 265 -4.35 13.58 16.93
CA HIS A 265 -5.45 14.01 17.83
C HIS A 265 -5.58 13.34 19.21
N SER A 266 -4.72 12.39 19.61
CA SER A 266 -4.87 11.77 20.94
C SER A 266 -4.29 12.58 22.09
N ASP A 267 -3.29 13.44 21.83
CA ASP A 267 -2.43 13.91 22.92
C ASP A 267 -2.91 15.22 23.58
N ASN A 268 -3.89 15.92 22.98
CA ASN A 268 -4.46 17.15 23.54
C ASN A 268 -5.56 16.93 24.58
N ALA A 269 -6.04 15.70 24.80
CA ALA A 269 -7.10 15.45 25.78
C ALA A 269 -6.58 15.28 27.22
N ALA A 270 -5.31 14.91 27.41
CA ALA A 270 -4.75 14.65 28.76
C ALA A 270 -4.08 15.88 29.40
N ALA A 271 -3.72 16.89 28.61
CA ALA A 271 -3.04 18.09 29.12
C ALA A 271 -3.98 19.21 29.60
N SER A 272 -5.30 19.07 29.42
CA SER A 272 -6.29 20.13 29.73
C SER A 272 -7.02 19.98 31.08
N SER A 273 -6.63 19.02 31.94
CA SER A 273 -7.26 18.84 33.26
C SER A 273 -6.33 19.03 34.46
N ALA A 274 -5.15 19.63 34.28
CA ALA A 274 -4.33 20.11 35.38
C ALA A 274 -4.56 21.62 35.56
N GLU A 275 -5.65 21.96 36.26
CA GLU A 275 -5.91 23.33 36.67
C GLU A 275 -4.89 23.80 37.71
N ASP A 276 -4.24 24.92 37.36
CA ASP A 276 -3.80 26.05 38.19
C ASP A 276 -3.38 25.76 39.64
N VAL A 277 -2.09 25.50 39.81
CA VAL A 277 -1.35 25.97 40.99
C VAL A 277 -0.31 26.99 40.51
N PRO A 278 -0.54 28.31 40.70
CA PRO A 278 0.45 29.32 40.33
C PRO A 278 1.60 29.26 41.33
N LEU A 279 2.73 28.68 40.91
CA LEU A 279 4.00 28.80 41.64
C LEU A 279 4.70 30.08 41.21
N PRO A 280 5.01 31.00 42.15
CA PRO A 280 5.70 32.23 41.84
C PRO A 280 7.21 32.02 41.90
N GLY A 281 7.88 32.32 40.78
CA GLY A 281 9.29 32.68 40.75
C GLY A 281 10.24 31.54 40.43
N GLU A 282 10.49 31.32 39.14
CA GLU A 282 11.74 30.70 38.67
C GLU A 282 12.21 31.45 37.41
N ASP A 283 13.42 31.99 37.51
CA ASP A 283 14.12 32.74 36.49
C ASP A 283 14.59 31.83 35.34
N ASP A 284 14.15 32.17 34.13
CA ASP A 284 14.91 32.17 32.85
C ASP A 284 16.03 31.12 32.68
N ALA A 285 15.65 29.83 32.62
CA ALA A 285 16.56 28.74 32.27
C ALA A 285 16.06 27.95 31.04
N GLY A 286 16.54 28.35 29.86
CA GLY A 286 16.89 27.46 28.74
C GLY A 286 15.75 26.71 28.04
N GLU A 287 15.08 27.38 27.10
CA GLU A 287 14.09 26.81 26.16
C GLU A 287 14.74 25.95 25.03
N GLU A 288 15.76 25.14 25.35
CA GLU A 288 16.43 24.25 24.38
C GLU A 288 15.98 22.80 24.59
N GLY A 289 14.93 22.35 23.88
CA GLY A 289 14.63 20.91 23.86
C GLY A 289 13.22 20.50 23.47
N ARG A 290 12.30 21.44 23.20
CA ARG A 290 10.99 21.04 22.67
C ARG A 290 11.15 20.61 21.20
N PRO A 291 10.85 19.35 20.84
CA PRO A 291 10.94 18.90 19.46
C PRO A 291 10.02 19.77 18.58
N PRO A 292 10.47 20.16 17.39
CA PRO A 292 9.74 21.09 16.54
C PRO A 292 8.35 20.54 16.22
N ALA A 293 7.30 21.32 16.51
CA ALA A 293 5.90 20.98 16.25
C ALA A 293 5.54 20.83 14.75
N CYS A 294 6.53 20.84 13.85
CA CYS A 294 6.37 21.06 12.42
C CYS A 294 6.23 19.77 11.59
N CYS A 295 6.44 18.57 12.17
CA CYS A 295 6.53 17.33 11.39
C CYS A 295 5.24 16.98 10.63
N GLY A 296 4.11 17.52 11.07
CA GLY A 296 2.80 17.17 10.53
C GLY A 296 2.49 17.76 9.16
N GLU A 297 2.94 18.97 8.86
CA GLU A 297 2.60 19.65 7.59
C GLU A 297 3.47 19.14 6.45
N GLU A 298 4.75 18.89 6.72
CA GLU A 298 5.69 18.32 5.75
C GLU A 298 5.22 16.95 5.24
N VAL A 299 4.74 16.09 6.15
CA VAL A 299 4.19 14.77 5.78
C VAL A 299 2.95 14.92 4.88
N VAL A 300 2.05 15.87 5.19
CA VAL A 300 0.85 16.11 4.37
C VAL A 300 1.23 16.64 2.99
N ALA A 301 2.20 17.57 2.93
CA ALA A 301 2.71 18.11 1.68
C ALA A 301 3.41 17.04 0.82
N ALA A 302 4.20 16.16 1.45
CA ALA A 302 4.85 15.04 0.76
C ALA A 302 3.83 14.02 0.21
N ILE A 303 2.75 13.74 0.94
CA ILE A 303 1.65 12.91 0.43
C ILE A 303 0.96 13.57 -0.77
N ALA A 304 0.77 14.88 -0.76
CA ALA A 304 0.18 15.62 -1.88
C ALA A 304 1.07 15.58 -3.14
N ARG A 305 2.40 15.73 -2.97
CA ARG A 305 3.37 15.56 -4.06
C ARG A 305 3.33 14.14 -4.62
N LEU A 306 3.40 13.13 -3.76
CA LEU A 306 3.34 11.73 -4.15
C LEU A 306 2.08 11.39 -4.96
N ARG A 307 0.92 11.91 -4.52
CA ARG A 307 -0.34 11.76 -5.27
C ARG A 307 -0.26 12.38 -6.66
N SER A 308 0.28 13.59 -6.75
CA SER A 308 0.38 14.33 -8.01
C SER A 308 1.22 13.56 -9.03
N CYS A 309 2.38 13.07 -8.62
CA CYS A 309 3.27 12.26 -9.48
C CYS A 309 2.64 10.94 -9.93
N ALA A 310 1.93 10.25 -9.03
CA ALA A 310 1.28 8.96 -9.33
C ALA A 310 0.09 9.06 -10.31
N THR A 311 -0.30 10.27 -10.71
CA THR A 311 -1.42 10.48 -11.65
C THR A 311 -1.01 10.48 -13.10
N GLN A 312 0.30 10.47 -13.41
CA GLN A 312 0.71 10.41 -14.80
C GLN A 312 0.26 9.04 -15.33
N PRO A 313 -0.77 9.00 -16.20
CA PRO A 313 -1.09 7.75 -16.84
C PRO A 313 0.14 7.40 -17.67
N ASP A 314 0.63 6.18 -17.55
CA ASP A 314 1.37 5.54 -18.63
C ASP A 314 0.43 5.49 -19.85
N LEU A 315 0.26 6.64 -20.52
CA LEU A 315 -0.48 6.74 -21.78
C LEU A 315 0.22 5.89 -22.86
N ASP A 316 1.47 5.50 -22.64
CA ASP A 316 2.27 4.70 -23.57
C ASP A 316 2.00 3.19 -23.48
N MET A 317 1.33 2.68 -22.45
CA MET A 317 1.07 1.23 -22.33
C MET A 317 -0.18 0.74 -23.08
N ALA A 318 -1.03 1.65 -23.57
CA ALA A 318 -2.25 1.28 -24.29
C ALA A 318 -2.02 0.90 -25.76
N GLU A 319 -0.87 1.23 -26.36
CA GLU A 319 -0.61 1.00 -27.80
C GLU A 319 -0.02 -0.39 -28.10
N VAL A 320 0.53 -1.10 -27.10
CA VAL A 320 1.22 -2.39 -27.31
C VAL A 320 0.27 -3.60 -27.42
N GLN A 321 -1.02 -3.48 -27.07
CA GLN A 321 -1.95 -4.62 -27.11
C GLN A 321 -2.79 -4.77 -28.39
N GLN A 322 -2.72 -3.84 -29.36
CA GLN A 322 -3.53 -3.94 -30.59
C GLN A 322 -2.80 -4.57 -31.80
N GLY A 323 -1.50 -4.90 -31.68
CA GLY A 323 -0.68 -5.34 -32.83
C GLY A 323 -0.53 -6.85 -33.08
N SER A 324 -1.00 -7.76 -32.21
CA SER A 324 -0.62 -9.19 -32.29
C SER A 324 -1.70 -10.17 -32.75
N SER A 325 -2.87 -9.71 -33.19
CA SER A 325 -3.92 -10.57 -33.75
C SER A 325 -3.83 -10.69 -35.28
N GLN A 326 -2.70 -11.18 -35.81
CA GLN A 326 -2.61 -11.68 -37.20
C GLN A 326 -1.31 -12.47 -37.43
N GLN A 327 -1.07 -13.53 -36.64
CA GLN A 327 -0.14 -14.58 -37.05
C GLN A 327 -0.89 -15.91 -37.19
N SER A 328 -1.04 -16.28 -38.45
CA SER A 328 -1.62 -17.50 -38.98
C SER A 328 -1.05 -18.74 -38.28
N ARG A 329 -1.93 -19.56 -37.71
CA ARG A 329 -1.59 -20.91 -37.26
C ARG A 329 -1.12 -21.75 -38.46
N PRO A 330 0.06 -22.38 -38.44
CA PRO A 330 0.38 -23.41 -39.40
C PRO A 330 -0.49 -24.65 -39.11
N VAL A 331 -1.22 -25.09 -40.14
CA VAL A 331 -1.96 -26.36 -40.15
C VAL A 331 -0.95 -27.50 -40.02
N LEU A 332 -0.99 -28.20 -38.89
CA LEU A 332 -0.22 -29.42 -38.66
C LEU A 332 -0.79 -30.54 -39.54
N GLN A 333 -0.10 -30.79 -40.64
CA GLN A 333 -0.42 -31.87 -41.58
C GLN A 333 -0.03 -33.20 -40.93
N GLN A 334 -1.05 -33.97 -40.55
CA GLN A 334 -0.96 -35.28 -39.93
C GLN A 334 -0.42 -36.29 -40.96
N GLN A 335 0.87 -36.61 -40.89
CA GLN A 335 1.45 -37.70 -41.67
C GLN A 335 1.26 -39.03 -40.92
N SER A 336 0.47 -39.90 -41.54
CA SER A 336 0.30 -41.30 -41.21
C SER A 336 1.54 -42.10 -41.62
N SER A 337 2.17 -42.74 -40.66
CA SER A 337 3.02 -43.92 -40.82
C SER A 337 2.79 -44.76 -39.57
N GLY A 338 2.65 -46.07 -39.59
CA GLY A 338 2.79 -47.10 -40.62
C GLY A 338 2.80 -48.41 -39.83
N ASP A 339 2.12 -49.43 -40.35
CA ASP A 339 1.99 -50.77 -39.79
C ASP A 339 3.30 -51.34 -39.24
N LEU A 340 3.24 -51.92 -38.04
CA LEU A 340 4.19 -52.94 -37.59
C LEU A 340 3.42 -54.14 -37.04
N THR A 341 3.20 -55.07 -37.96
CA THR A 341 2.80 -56.46 -37.76
C THR A 341 3.76 -57.16 -36.80
N PHE A 342 3.26 -57.63 -35.66
CA PHE A 342 3.92 -58.68 -34.89
C PHE A 342 3.15 -59.99 -35.12
N LEU A 343 3.77 -60.90 -35.87
CA LEU A 343 3.42 -62.32 -35.90
C LEU A 343 4.13 -63.03 -34.73
N ILE A 344 3.44 -64.10 -34.30
CA ILE A 344 3.64 -64.99 -33.15
C ILE A 344 5.07 -65.49 -32.98
#